data_AF-A0A2G9G9H2-F1
#
_entry.id   AF-A0A2G9G9H2-F1
#
_cell.length_a   1.000
_cell.length_b   1.000
_cell.length_c   1.000
_cell.angle_alpha   90.00
_cell.angle_beta   90.00
_cell.angle_gamma   90.00
#
_symmetry.space_group_name_H-M   'P 1'
#
loop_
_entity.id
_entity.type
_entity.pdbx_description
1 polymer ?
#
loop_
_entity_poly.entity_id
_entity_poly.type
_entity_poly.pdbx_seq_one_letter_code
_entity_poly.pdbx_strand_id
1 'polypeptide(L)'
;MEDSSSLGGMFKLNGSNYSICKSSMLDFLYCKDLYLPLHGDSVKPNDMSADEWNIQHRKTDGYIRRFLEHSIFHHFANEEKADVL
;
A
#
# COMPACT_ATOMS: atom_id res chain seq x y z
N MET A 1 -25.66 2.18 15.35
CA MET A 1 -25.01 1.11 14.58
C MET A 1 -25.25 1.40 13.13
N GLU A 2 -24.32 2.07 12.46
CA GLU A 2 -24.17 2.05 11.01
C GLU A 2 -22.67 2.13 10.72
N ASP A 3 -22.05 0.95 10.74
CA ASP A 3 -20.74 0.68 10.15
C ASP A 3 -20.95 0.50 8.65
N SER A 4 -20.54 1.47 7.84
CA SER A 4 -20.23 1.22 6.42
C SER A 4 -19.26 2.27 5.87
N SER A 5 -17.99 1.86 5.90
CA SER A 5 -17.01 2.04 4.82
C SER A 5 -16.86 3.44 4.21
N SER A 6 -15.75 4.09 4.53
CA SER A 6 -14.97 4.77 3.49
C SER A 6 -13.50 4.86 3.90
N LEU A 7 -12.65 4.26 3.09
CA LEU A 7 -11.22 4.56 2.95
C LEU A 7 -11.08 6.00 2.38
N GLY A 8 -11.73 7.00 2.99
CA GLY A 8 -12.11 8.27 2.35
C GLY A 8 -11.21 9.44 2.68
N GLY A 9 -10.27 9.29 3.62
CA GLY A 9 -9.26 10.29 3.92
C GLY A 9 -8.00 10.08 3.08
N MET A 10 -8.06 10.48 1.81
CA MET A 10 -6.95 10.41 0.85
C MET A 10 -5.70 11.18 1.33
N PHE A 11 -4.56 10.48 1.37
CA PHE A 11 -3.26 11.09 1.65
C PHE A 11 -2.55 11.46 0.33
N LYS A 12 -2.34 12.75 0.07
CA LYS A 12 -1.49 13.23 -1.04
C LYS A 12 -0.05 12.79 -0.75
N LEU A 13 0.67 12.09 -1.64
CA LEU A 13 2.09 11.79 -1.44
C LEU A 13 2.97 13.00 -1.80
N ASN A 14 3.87 13.38 -0.89
CA ASN A 14 4.97 14.32 -1.03
C ASN A 14 6.14 13.85 -0.14
N GLY A 15 7.32 14.44 -0.30
CA GLY A 15 8.50 14.03 0.47
C GLY A 15 8.31 14.10 2.00
N SER A 16 7.51 15.06 2.48
CA SER A 16 7.23 15.24 3.90
C SER A 16 6.21 14.25 4.49
N ASN A 17 5.39 13.59 3.67
CA ASN A 17 4.35 12.68 4.15
C ASN A 17 4.49 11.25 3.62
N TYR A 18 5.54 10.97 2.85
CA TYR A 18 5.91 9.61 2.48
C TYR A 18 6.04 8.70 3.71
N SER A 19 6.58 9.21 4.82
CA SER A 19 6.66 8.48 6.10
C SER A 19 5.28 8.07 6.61
N ILE A 20 4.29 8.95 6.55
CA ILE A 20 2.93 8.69 7.01
C ILE A 20 2.22 7.71 6.08
N CYS A 21 2.29 7.95 4.77
CA CYS A 21 1.72 7.04 3.77
C CYS A 21 2.34 5.64 3.85
N LYS A 22 3.65 5.55 4.08
CA LYS A 22 4.35 4.29 4.29
C LYS A 22 3.83 3.58 5.54
N SER A 23 3.69 4.28 6.67
CA SER A 23 3.11 3.68 7.88
C SER A 23 1.68 3.19 7.66
N SER A 24 0.81 3.98 7.02
CA SER A 24 -0.56 3.56 6.72
C SER A 24 -0.63 2.36 5.77
N MET A 25 0.26 2.29 4.78
CA MET A 25 0.38 1.14 3.89
C MET A 25 0.83 -0.11 4.67
N LEU A 26 1.82 0.03 5.55
CA LEU A 26 2.28 -1.07 6.40
C LEU A 26 1.15 -1.56 7.32
N ASP A 27 0.47 -0.67 8.03
CA ASP A 27 -0.66 -1.00 8.91
C ASP A 27 -1.75 -1.77 8.13
N PHE A 28 -2.07 -1.32 6.92
CA PHE A 28 -3.05 -2.01 6.06
C PHE A 28 -2.60 -3.43 5.70
N LEU A 29 -1.32 -3.63 5.37
CA LEU A 29 -0.76 -4.96 5.06
C LEU A 29 -0.75 -5.86 6.30
N TYR A 30 -0.48 -5.32 7.49
CA TYR A 30 -0.61 -6.05 8.76
C TYR A 30 -2.06 -6.49 9.01
N CYS A 31 -3.04 -5.61 8.83
CA CYS A 31 -4.46 -5.96 8.97
C CYS A 31 -4.95 -7.00 7.96
N LYS A 32 -4.21 -7.24 6.88
CA LYS A 32 -4.54 -8.20 5.82
C LYS A 32 -3.74 -9.50 5.90
N ASP A 33 -2.88 -9.66 6.92
CA ASP A 33 -1.93 -10.77 7.03
C ASP A 33 -1.01 -10.90 5.80
N LEU A 34 -0.65 -9.77 5.19
CA LEU A 34 0.19 -9.65 3.99
C LEU A 34 1.54 -8.99 4.29
N TYR A 35 1.93 -8.93 5.56
CA TYR A 35 3.15 -8.27 6.01
C TYR A 35 4.41 -9.15 5.85
N LEU A 36 4.27 -10.48 5.85
CA LEU A 36 5.42 -11.39 5.81
C LEU A 36 6.33 -11.16 4.59
N PRO A 37 5.81 -11.01 3.35
CA PRO A 37 6.66 -10.77 2.18
C PRO A 37 7.49 -9.49 2.26
N LEU A 38 7.11 -8.52 3.10
CA LEU A 38 7.87 -7.27 3.31
C LEU A 38 9.24 -7.50 3.95
N HIS A 39 9.40 -8.61 4.68
CA HIS A 39 10.64 -8.96 5.37
C HIS A 39 11.55 -9.86 4.51
N GLY A 40 11.17 -10.15 3.27
CA GLY A 40 11.95 -10.93 2.30
C GLY A 40 11.79 -12.44 2.42
N ASP A 41 12.43 -13.18 1.51
CA ASP A 41 12.24 -14.64 1.40
C ASP A 41 12.75 -15.43 2.61
N SER A 42 13.67 -14.86 3.40
CA SER A 42 14.19 -15.48 4.62
C SER A 42 13.15 -15.68 5.71
N VAL A 43 11.99 -15.00 5.62
CA VAL A 43 10.90 -15.13 6.61
C VAL A 43 9.76 -16.04 6.15
N LYS A 44 9.89 -16.72 5.00
CA LYS A 44 8.88 -17.66 4.53
C LYS A 44 8.62 -18.71 5.62
N PRO A 45 7.36 -18.89 6.07
CA PRO A 45 7.04 -19.92 7.05
C PRO A 45 7.38 -21.33 6.54
N ASN A 46 7.85 -22.19 7.45
CA ASN A 46 8.27 -23.57 7.13
C ASN A 46 7.08 -24.46 6.72
N ASP A 47 5.91 -24.17 7.28
CA ASP A 47 4.63 -24.84 7.04
C ASP A 47 3.91 -24.37 5.77
N MET A 48 4.38 -23.28 5.14
CA MET A 48 3.79 -22.74 3.91
C MET A 48 4.47 -23.32 2.66
N SER A 49 3.68 -23.76 1.68
CA SER A 49 4.23 -24.21 0.39
C SER A 49 4.85 -23.05 -0.41
N ALA A 50 5.71 -23.39 -1.39
CA ALA A 50 6.30 -22.39 -2.27
C ALA A 50 5.24 -21.66 -3.12
N ASP A 51 4.20 -22.37 -3.57
CA ASP A 51 3.13 -21.77 -4.36
C ASP A 51 2.26 -20.81 -3.53
N GLU A 52 1.93 -21.17 -2.30
CA GLU A 52 1.21 -20.28 -1.37
C GLU A 52 2.04 -19.03 -1.04
N TRP A 53 3.35 -19.18 -0.82
CA TRP A 53 4.26 -18.04 -0.62
C TRP A 53 4.28 -17.11 -1.83
N ASN A 54 4.40 -17.66 -3.05
CA ASN A 54 4.38 -16.87 -4.27
C ASN A 54 3.06 -16.11 -4.47
N ILE A 55 1.93 -16.72 -4.11
CA ILE A 55 0.61 -16.07 -4.16
C ILE A 55 0.54 -14.93 -3.14
N GLN A 56 1.00 -15.15 -1.90
CA GLN A 56 1.07 -14.13 -0.86
C GLN A 56 1.95 -12.95 -1.30
N HIS A 57 3.16 -13.23 -1.80
CA HIS A 57 4.09 -12.22 -2.30
C HIS A 57 3.45 -11.36 -3.40
N ARG A 58 2.82 -11.99 -4.39
CA ARG A 58 2.11 -11.28 -5.47
C ARG A 58 0.94 -10.44 -4.96
N LYS A 59 0.21 -10.90 -3.93
CA LYS A 59 -0.87 -10.12 -3.32
C LYS A 59 -0.30 -8.88 -2.63
N THR A 60 0.74 -9.03 -1.80
CA THR A 60 1.42 -7.92 -1.13
C THR A 60 1.92 -6.87 -2.13
N ASP A 61 2.62 -7.30 -3.18
CA ASP A 61 3.09 -6.41 -4.25
C ASP A 61 1.96 -5.68 -4.97
N GLY A 62 0.86 -6.40 -5.25
CA GLY A 62 -0.33 -5.82 -5.87
C GLY A 62 -0.95 -4.71 -5.03
N TYR A 63 -1.02 -4.89 -3.71
CA TYR A 63 -1.54 -3.87 -2.79
C TYR A 63 -0.63 -2.66 -2.69
N ILE A 64 0.69 -2.85 -2.58
CA ILE A 64 1.67 -1.75 -2.57
C ILE A 64 1.53 -0.93 -3.86
N ARG A 65 1.52 -1.60 -5.02
CA ARG A 65 1.38 -0.94 -6.31
C ARG A 65 0.09 -0.14 -6.40
N ARG A 66 -1.04 -0.73 -6.02
CA ARG A 66 -2.34 -0.05 -6.02
C ARG A 66 -2.38 1.16 -5.09
N PHE A 67 -1.73 1.07 -3.93
CA PHE A 67 -1.61 2.18 -2.99
C PHE A 67 -0.81 3.34 -3.60
N LEU A 68 0.32 3.04 -4.26
CA LEU A 68 1.12 4.03 -4.99
C LEU A 68 0.36 4.62 -6.18
N GLU A 69 -0.34 3.81 -6.97
CA GLU A 69 -1.14 4.28 -8.11
C GLU A 69 -2.25 5.25 -7.70
N HIS A 70 -3.03 4.91 -6.66
CA HIS A 70 -4.08 5.80 -6.14
C HIS A 70 -3.49 7.12 -5.63
N SER A 71 -2.38 7.08 -4.90
CA SER A 71 -1.75 8.28 -4.36
C SER A 71 -1.13 9.17 -5.44
N ILE A 72 -0.63 8.60 -6.54
CA ILE A 72 -0.14 9.33 -7.72
C ILE A 72 -1.29 9.90 -8.56
N PHE A 73 -2.34 9.12 -8.85
CA PHE A 73 -3.47 9.57 -9.69
C PHE A 73 -4.16 10.79 -9.08
N HIS A 74 -4.38 10.79 -7.76
CA HIS A 74 -4.92 11.95 -7.06
C HIS A 74 -3.97 13.15 -7.00
N HIS A 75 -2.66 12.94 -7.13
CA HIS A 75 -1.72 14.06 -7.27
C HIS A 75 -1.97 14.81 -8.57
N PHE A 76 -1.97 14.09 -9.70
CA PHE A 76 -2.22 14.67 -11.03
C PHE A 76 -3.62 15.28 -11.17
N ALA A 77 -4.65 14.65 -10.61
CA ALA A 77 -6.00 15.19 -10.65
C ALA A 77 -6.16 16.52 -9.88
N ASN A 78 -5.28 16.78 -8.89
CA ASN A 78 -5.27 18.01 -8.11
C ASN A 78 -4.21 19.03 -8.57
N GLU A 79 -3.36 18.68 -9.55
CA GLU A 79 -2.46 19.62 -10.20
C GLU A 79 -3.24 20.38 -11.29
N GLU A 80 -3.99 21.41 -10.88
CA GLU A 80 -4.83 22.17 -11.80
C GLU A 80 -4.05 23.17 -12.69
N LYS A 81 -2.76 23.43 -12.41
CA LYS A 81 -1.91 24.30 -13.23
C LYS A 81 -0.46 23.87 -13.17
N ALA A 82 0.19 23.83 -14.33
CA ALA A 82 1.65 23.79 -14.39
C ALA A 82 2.20 25.08 -13.77
N ASP A 83 3.18 24.97 -12.87
CA ASP A 83 3.98 26.13 -12.47
C ASP A 83 4.69 26.67 -13.72
N VAL A 84 4.23 27.82 -14.19
CA VAL A 84 4.91 28.56 -15.26
C VAL A 84 6.15 29.18 -14.62
N LEU A 85 7.32 28.61 -14.94
CA LEU A 85 8.63 29.17 -14.59
C LEU A 85 8.85 30.54 -15.24
#